data_AF-A0A0B8R5F6-F1
#
_entry.id   AF-A0A0B8R5F6-F1
#
_cell.length_a   1.000
_cell.length_b   1.000
_cell.length_c   1.000
_cell.angle_alpha   90.00
_cell.angle_beta   90.00
_cell.angle_gamma   90.00
#
_symmetry.space_group_name_H-M   'P 1'
#
loop_
_entity.id
_entity.type
_entity.pdbx_description
1 polymer ?
#
loop_
_entity_poly.entity_id
_entity_poly.type
_entity_poly.pdbx_seq_one_letter_code
_entity_poly.pdbx_strand_id
1 'polypeptide(L)'
;MLKLKNYIKNDRQAIMSILPGFLLSFAIAIVSYLLNRFIFHSLGSATIAILLGIILGNLYFKQVTLFAGTAWSEKKLLEFSVMFLGATVTFQTIGKLGFSGVGFILIQMISTIILFCLWVKN
;
A
#
# COMPACT_ATOMS: atom_id res chain seq x y z
N MET A 1 4.02 -18.75 -37.34
CA MET A 1 2.65 -18.25 -37.02
C MET A 1 2.05 -18.87 -35.75
N LEU A 2 2.13 -20.19 -35.55
CA LEU A 2 1.58 -20.89 -34.36
C LEU A 2 2.23 -20.49 -33.02
N LYS A 3 3.56 -20.30 -32.97
CA LYS A 3 4.27 -19.80 -31.76
C LYS A 3 3.85 -18.39 -31.35
N LEU A 4 3.54 -17.52 -32.31
CA LEU A 4 3.14 -16.13 -32.05
C LEU A 4 1.76 -16.07 -31.38
N LYS A 5 0.83 -16.94 -31.80
CA LYS A 5 -0.51 -17.05 -31.21
C LYS A 5 -0.47 -17.57 -29.76
N ASN A 6 0.48 -18.45 -29.45
CA ASN A 6 0.68 -18.96 -28.08
C ASN A 6 1.31 -17.91 -27.15
N TYR A 7 2.22 -17.08 -27.62
CA TYR A 7 2.75 -15.94 -26.84
C TYR A 7 1.63 -14.96 -26.45
N ILE A 8 0.85 -14.53 -27.44
CA ILE A 8 -0.27 -13.58 -27.23
C ILE A 8 -1.36 -14.17 -26.32
N LYS A 9 -1.60 -15.49 -26.38
CA LYS A 9 -2.56 -16.17 -25.51
C LYS A 9 -2.07 -16.25 -24.05
N ASN A 10 -0.76 -16.44 -23.85
CA ASN A 10 -0.14 -16.49 -22.54
C ASN A 10 -0.13 -15.12 -21.84
N ASP A 11 0.11 -14.03 -22.57
CA ASP A 11 0.07 -12.66 -22.02
C ASP A 11 -1.34 -12.27 -21.56
N ARG A 12 -2.39 -12.66 -22.31
CA ARG A 12 -3.78 -12.46 -21.85
C ARG A 12 -4.11 -13.28 -20.60
N GLN A 13 -3.59 -14.50 -20.47
CA GLN A 13 -3.78 -15.33 -19.27
C GLN A 13 -3.04 -14.79 -18.05
N ALA A 14 -1.86 -14.18 -18.23
CA ALA A 14 -1.13 -13.52 -17.15
C ALA A 14 -1.87 -12.26 -16.66
N ILE A 15 -2.36 -11.41 -17.57
CA ILE A 15 -3.15 -10.22 -17.24
C ILE A 15 -4.50 -10.62 -16.62
N MET A 16 -5.19 -11.63 -17.16
CA MET A 16 -6.42 -12.18 -16.57
C MET A 16 -6.19 -12.88 -15.23
N SER A 17 -4.96 -13.26 -14.88
CA SER A 17 -4.62 -13.81 -13.55
C SER A 17 -4.29 -12.73 -12.52
N ILE A 18 -3.78 -11.56 -12.94
CA ILE A 18 -3.52 -10.41 -12.04
C ILE A 18 -4.82 -9.69 -11.70
N LEU A 19 -5.74 -9.61 -12.66
CA LEU A 19 -7.03 -8.93 -12.52
C LEU A 19 -7.89 -9.38 -11.31
N PRO A 20 -8.07 -10.69 -11.02
CA PRO A 20 -8.90 -11.12 -9.90
C PRO A 20 -8.31 -10.74 -8.54
N GLY A 21 -6.97 -10.75 -8.37
CA GLY A 21 -6.33 -10.32 -7.12
C GLY A 21 -6.39 -8.81 -6.90
N PHE A 22 -6.31 -8.02 -7.98
CA PHE A 22 -6.51 -6.57 -7.91
C PHE A 22 -7.96 -6.20 -7.54
N LEU A 23 -8.94 -6.82 -8.19
CA LEU A 23 -10.37 -6.54 -7.95
C LEU A 23 -10.78 -6.85 -6.51
N LEU A 24 -10.18 -7.91 -5.95
CA LEU A 24 -10.36 -8.32 -4.57
C LEU A 24 -9.79 -7.30 -3.57
N SER A 25 -8.55 -6.83 -3.79
CA SER A 25 -7.96 -5.76 -2.98
C SER A 25 -8.80 -4.48 -3.03
N PHE A 26 -9.33 -4.15 -4.21
CA PHE A 26 -10.20 -3.01 -4.42
C PHE A 26 -11.55 -3.15 -3.68
N ALA A 27 -12.16 -4.34 -3.72
CA ALA A 27 -13.40 -4.63 -2.99
C ALA A 27 -13.21 -4.47 -1.47
N ILE A 28 -12.09 -4.99 -0.93
CA ILE A 28 -11.75 -4.83 0.49
C ILE A 28 -11.58 -3.36 0.85
N ALA A 29 -10.92 -2.57 -0.01
CA ALA A 29 -10.76 -1.14 0.21
C ALA A 29 -12.10 -0.38 0.27
N ILE A 30 -13.04 -0.70 -0.64
CA ILE A 30 -14.39 -0.09 -0.64
C ILE A 30 -15.15 -0.44 0.63
N VAL A 31 -15.18 -1.74 0.98
CA VAL A 31 -15.84 -2.23 2.20
C VAL A 31 -15.25 -1.52 3.41
N SER A 32 -13.93 -1.43 3.49
CA SER A 32 -13.25 -0.79 4.59
C SER A 32 -13.52 0.72 4.69
N TYR A 33 -13.57 1.43 3.56
CA TYR A 33 -13.95 2.85 3.52
C TYR A 33 -15.39 3.07 4.03
N LEU A 34 -16.32 2.22 3.62
CA LEU A 34 -17.70 2.23 4.08
C LEU A 34 -17.77 1.96 5.60
N LEU A 35 -17.07 0.95 6.11
CA LEU A 35 -17.03 0.67 7.55
C LEU A 35 -16.40 1.81 8.36
N ASN A 36 -15.32 2.42 7.86
CA ASN A 36 -14.65 3.55 8.52
C ASN A 36 -15.61 4.75 8.70
N ARG A 37 -16.47 5.00 7.71
CA ARG A 37 -17.47 6.09 7.75
C ARG A 37 -18.50 5.90 8.88
N PHE A 38 -18.85 4.65 9.23
CA PHE A 38 -19.96 4.34 10.13
C PHE A 38 -19.56 4.02 11.58
N ILE A 39 -18.43 3.35 11.84
CA ILE A 39 -18.13 2.81 13.18
C ILE A 39 -16.95 3.50 13.89
N PHE A 40 -15.86 3.82 13.17
CA PHE A 40 -14.61 4.26 13.80
C PHE A 40 -14.03 5.48 13.08
N HIS A 41 -14.61 6.66 13.31
CA HIS A 41 -14.17 7.90 12.67
C HIS A 41 -12.70 8.26 12.95
N SER A 42 -12.10 7.70 14.00
CA SER A 42 -10.74 8.04 14.47
C SER A 42 -9.62 7.13 13.97
N LEU A 43 -9.91 5.93 13.42
CA LEU A 43 -8.87 4.93 13.10
C LEU A 43 -8.30 5.07 11.67
N GLY A 44 -8.99 5.79 10.78
CA GLY A 44 -8.57 5.99 9.39
C GLY A 44 -8.88 4.78 8.51
N SER A 45 -9.40 5.04 7.31
CA SER A 45 -9.83 4.00 6.36
C SER A 45 -8.70 3.05 5.94
N ALA A 46 -7.46 3.55 5.88
CA ALA A 46 -6.28 2.74 5.53
C ALA A 46 -6.00 1.66 6.59
N THR A 47 -6.09 2.00 7.89
CA THR A 47 -5.84 1.07 8.99
C THR A 47 -6.82 -0.09 8.98
N ILE A 48 -8.11 0.22 8.82
CA ILE A 48 -9.17 -0.81 8.77
C ILE A 48 -9.00 -1.67 7.51
N ALA A 49 -8.57 -1.09 6.39
CA ALA A 49 -8.34 -1.83 5.15
C ALA A 49 -7.19 -2.82 5.28
N ILE A 50 -6.12 -2.43 5.98
CA ILE A 50 -4.99 -3.32 6.29
C ILE A 50 -5.45 -4.45 7.23
N LEU A 51 -6.17 -4.14 8.31
CA LEU A 51 -6.66 -5.16 9.24
C LEU A 51 -7.60 -6.17 8.56
N LEU A 52 -8.59 -5.68 7.80
CA LEU A 52 -9.49 -6.54 7.03
C LEU A 52 -8.74 -7.33 5.95
N GLY A 53 -7.78 -6.71 5.28
CA GLY A 53 -6.93 -7.34 4.28
C GLY A 53 -6.11 -8.50 4.86
N ILE A 54 -5.55 -8.35 6.06
CA ILE A 54 -4.81 -9.42 6.75
C ILE A 54 -5.75 -10.55 7.19
N ILE A 55 -6.91 -10.23 7.78
CA ILE A 55 -7.88 -11.23 8.25
C ILE A 55 -8.46 -12.05 7.08
N LEU A 56 -8.97 -11.36 6.05
CA LEU A 56 -9.52 -12.01 4.85
C LEU A 56 -8.41 -12.69 4.04
N GLY A 57 -7.20 -12.10 4.05
CA GLY A 57 -6.00 -12.66 3.45
C GLY A 57 -5.63 -14.04 3.97
N ASN A 58 -5.61 -14.17 5.29
CA ASN A 58 -5.29 -15.43 5.94
C ASN A 58 -6.41 -16.47 5.80
N LEU A 59 -7.67 -16.05 5.67
CA LEU A 59 -8.83 -16.94 5.69
C LEU A 59 -9.26 -17.45 4.28
N TYR A 60 -9.19 -16.61 3.24
CA TYR A 60 -9.77 -16.90 1.93
C TYR A 60 -8.77 -16.96 0.76
N PHE A 61 -7.54 -16.43 0.89
CA PHE A 61 -6.63 -16.22 -0.26
C PHE A 61 -5.51 -17.28 -0.39
N LYS A 62 -5.79 -18.56 -0.12
CA LYS A 62 -4.85 -19.67 -0.38
C LYS A 62 -4.66 -20.03 -1.87
N GLN A 63 -5.29 -19.33 -2.79
CA GLN A 63 -5.25 -19.63 -4.23
C GLN A 63 -4.11 -18.87 -4.91
N VAL A 64 -3.20 -19.59 -5.59
CA VAL A 64 -2.00 -19.04 -6.26
C VAL A 64 -2.34 -17.96 -7.30
N THR A 65 -3.52 -18.05 -7.93
CA THR A 65 -4.00 -17.07 -8.93
C THR A 65 -4.35 -15.72 -8.32
N LEU A 66 -4.85 -15.66 -7.09
CA LEU A 66 -5.17 -14.41 -6.41
C LEU A 66 -3.92 -13.72 -5.88
N PHE A 67 -2.91 -14.50 -5.48
CA PHE A 67 -1.64 -14.01 -4.96
C PHE A 67 -0.88 -13.13 -5.94
N ALA A 68 -0.89 -13.47 -7.24
CA ALA A 68 -0.21 -12.69 -8.26
C ALA A 68 -0.77 -11.25 -8.36
N GLY A 69 -2.10 -11.10 -8.26
CA GLY A 69 -2.76 -9.79 -8.33
C GLY A 69 -2.65 -8.97 -7.05
N THR A 70 -2.72 -9.60 -5.87
CA THR A 70 -2.53 -8.92 -4.59
C THR A 70 -1.08 -8.46 -4.42
N ALA A 71 -0.10 -9.30 -4.78
CA ALA A 71 1.32 -8.93 -4.72
C ALA A 71 1.70 -7.80 -5.69
N TRP A 72 1.06 -7.76 -6.87
CA TRP A 72 1.24 -6.64 -7.80
C TRP A 72 0.72 -5.33 -7.21
N SER A 73 -0.46 -5.36 -6.59
CA SER A 73 -1.05 -4.20 -5.92
C SER A 73 -0.18 -3.74 -4.75
N GLU A 74 0.28 -4.67 -3.91
CA GLU A 74 1.14 -4.35 -2.77
C GLU A 74 2.47 -3.71 -3.17
N LYS A 75 3.13 -4.18 -4.24
CA LYS A 75 4.40 -3.58 -4.66
C LYS A 75 4.20 -2.32 -5.49
N LYS A 76 3.49 -2.41 -6.61
CA LYS A 76 3.43 -1.32 -7.59
C LYS A 76 2.43 -0.24 -7.20
N LEU A 77 1.22 -0.61 -6.79
CA LEU A 77 0.22 0.38 -6.40
C LEU A 77 0.65 1.15 -5.14
N LEU A 78 1.26 0.45 -4.17
CA LEU A 78 1.77 1.08 -2.95
C LEU A 78 2.97 1.99 -3.25
N GLU A 79 3.90 1.56 -4.10
CA GLU A 79 5.04 2.37 -4.56
C GLU A 79 4.55 3.68 -5.20
N PHE A 80 3.60 3.61 -6.14
CA PHE A 80 2.99 4.80 -6.75
C PHE A 80 2.26 5.67 -5.72
N SER A 81 1.52 5.07 -4.79
CA SER A 81 0.77 5.81 -3.76
C SER A 81 1.72 6.59 -2.84
N VAL A 82 2.81 5.98 -2.39
CA VAL A 82 3.83 6.63 -1.56
C VAL A 82 4.59 7.70 -2.34
N MET A 83 4.88 7.46 -3.63
CA MET A 83 5.50 8.48 -4.49
C MET A 83 4.63 9.73 -4.61
N PHE A 84 3.32 9.57 -4.87
CA PHE A 84 2.38 10.69 -4.95
C PHE A 84 2.16 11.38 -3.60
N LEU A 85 2.09 10.60 -2.51
CA LEU A 85 2.00 11.16 -1.17
C LEU A 85 3.25 11.99 -0.84
N GLY A 86 4.44 11.46 -1.13
CA GLY A 86 5.70 12.17 -0.97
C GLY A 86 5.76 13.44 -1.80
N ALA A 87 5.34 13.39 -3.07
CA ALA A 87 5.25 14.57 -3.93
C ALA A 87 4.31 15.63 -3.35
N THR A 88 3.10 15.22 -2.93
CA THR A 88 2.10 16.12 -2.33
C THR A 88 2.63 16.75 -1.05
N VAL A 89 3.13 15.95 -0.12
CA VAL A 89 3.65 16.41 1.18
C VAL A 89 4.87 17.29 0.98
N THR A 90 5.79 16.97 0.08
CA THR A 90 7.02 17.76 -0.15
C THR A 90 6.67 19.18 -0.62
N PHE A 91 5.85 19.34 -1.66
CA PHE A 91 5.47 20.67 -2.14
C PHE A 91 4.59 21.43 -1.14
N GLN A 92 3.62 20.74 -0.52
CA GLN A 92 2.67 21.34 0.41
C GLN A 92 3.31 21.71 1.76
N THR A 93 4.30 20.94 2.21
CA THR A 93 5.04 21.14 3.47
C THR A 93 6.18 22.14 3.29
N ILE A 94 6.95 22.08 2.19
CA ILE A 94 8.00 23.09 1.91
C ILE A 94 7.38 24.49 1.78
N GLY A 95 6.25 24.62 1.10
CA GLY A 95 5.56 25.90 0.95
C GLY A 95 4.99 26.46 2.25
N LYS A 96 4.59 25.61 3.21
CA LYS A 96 3.98 26.03 4.48
C LYS A 96 4.94 26.13 5.66
N LEU A 97 5.92 25.25 5.76
CA LEU A 97 6.83 25.16 6.91
C LEU A 97 8.20 25.80 6.65
N GLY A 98 8.56 26.07 5.39
CA GLY A 98 9.86 26.62 5.02
C GLY A 98 11.05 25.77 5.52
N PHE A 99 12.21 26.41 5.68
CA PHE A 99 13.46 25.74 6.10
C PHE A 99 13.40 25.21 7.55
N SER A 100 12.56 25.82 8.40
CA SER A 100 12.44 25.46 9.82
C SER A 100 11.76 24.10 10.04
N GLY A 101 10.70 23.79 9.28
CA GLY A 101 10.03 22.49 9.41
C GLY A 101 10.88 21.32 8.93
N VAL A 102 11.67 21.51 7.87
CA VAL A 102 12.60 20.47 7.40
C VAL A 102 13.65 20.18 8.48
N GLY A 103 14.20 21.22 9.11
CA GLY A 103 15.10 21.07 10.25
C GLY A 103 14.47 20.31 11.41
N PHE A 104 13.21 20.60 11.75
CA PHE A 104 12.48 19.88 12.79
C PHE A 104 12.30 18.39 12.46
N ILE A 105 11.92 18.05 11.23
CA ILE A 105 11.77 16.65 10.79
C ILE A 105 13.12 15.92 10.88
N LEU A 106 14.21 16.53 10.42
CA LEU A 106 15.53 15.92 10.48
C LEU A 106 15.99 15.68 11.92
N ILE A 107 15.83 16.68 12.80
CA ILE A 107 16.17 16.55 14.22
C ILE A 107 15.31 15.46 14.87
N GLN A 108 14.01 15.42 14.58
CA GLN A 108 13.09 14.40 15.10
C GLN A 108 13.50 12.99 14.64
N MET A 109 13.82 12.81 13.35
CA MET A 109 14.27 11.52 12.81
C MET A 109 15.60 11.07 13.44
N ILE A 110 16.58 11.97 13.57
CA ILE A 110 17.88 11.69 14.21
C ILE A 110 17.68 11.29 15.67
N SER A 111 16.85 12.05 16.41
CA SER A 111 16.54 11.77 17.81
C SER A 111 15.92 10.38 17.98
N THR A 112 14.94 10.02 17.14
CA THR A 112 14.30 8.70 17.17
C THR A 112 15.32 7.57 16.92
N ILE A 113 16.23 7.73 15.96
CA ILE A 113 17.26 6.71 15.66
C ILE A 113 18.23 6.53 16.82
N ILE A 114 18.73 7.64 17.41
CA ILE A 114 19.67 7.60 18.53
C ILE A 114 19.03 6.93 19.74
N LEU A 115 17.80 7.32 20.10
CA LEU A 115 17.06 6.74 21.23
C LEU A 115 16.83 5.23 21.04
N PHE A 116 16.41 4.81 19.85
CA PHE A 116 16.20 3.40 19.56
C PHE A 116 17.51 2.59 19.62
N CYS A 117 18.60 3.13 19.05
CA CYS A 117 19.91 2.48 19.07
C CYS A 117 20.48 2.35 20.50
N LEU A 118 20.28 3.38 21.34
CA LEU A 118 20.67 3.34 22.75
C LEU A 118 19.85 2.33 23.55
N TRP A 119 18.54 2.20 23.27
CA TRP A 119 17.67 1.23 23.93
C TRP A 119 17.99 -0.22 23.54
N VAL A 120 18.29 -0.48 22.27
CA VAL A 120 18.67 -1.83 21.79
C VAL A 120 20.01 -2.31 22.36
N LYS A 121 20.91 -1.39 22.70
CA LYS A 121 22.25 -1.72 23.19
C LYS A 121 22.29 -2.04 24.71
N ASN A 122 21.25 -1.70 25.47
CA ASN A 122 21.17 -1.89 26.93
C ASN A 122 20.17 -3.00 27.29
#